data_AF-A0A7X7I6F8-F1
#
_entry.id   AF-A0A7X7I6F8-F1
#
_cell.length_a   1.000
_cell.length_b   1.000
_cell.length_c   1.000
_cell.angle_alpha   90.00
_cell.angle_beta   90.00
_cell.angle_gamma   90.00
#
_symmetry.space_group_name_H-M   'P 1'
#
loop_
_entity.id
_entity.type
_entity.pdbx_description
1 polymer ?
#
loop_
_entity_poly.entity_id
_entity_poly.type
_entity_poly.pdbx_seq_one_letter_code
_entity_poly.pdbx_strand_id
1 'polypeptide(L)'
;MAVYSYKAKTASGETAAGKLDAVDRDTVVDLLRSRGLLPMEISEVSVLDREIKLKKNRAIALGDISLFCKQFYTMINSGVTIIGSLDLLRKQTENAHLAKILTRMYEDVQKGVSLSDSMKQDKDAFPAIVISMIEIGEISGSLDTVLDRLSVYIEKENRVKQKIKTAMVYPKVLSVIAIVVIAFMMTFIVPNFVAMFKNIGGQLPLPTRILLWISNLFKNPWFLASLAIIIPASVYSFRKFKKSDKGRYFISWISLKLPVIGKNTRKLIASRFSRSLGLLLRTGVSLIQSLEVVENVLGNVIVSKALEKVKEDIKRGSGLAEPLEGIGIFPLMVNHMISIGEEAGSLDSIVEKVADFYDDELDASISKMVTMLEPLMIVVIALMVGGIVIAMILPVFSMYKGLR
;
A
#
# COMPACT_ATOMS: atom_id res chain seq x y z
N MET A 1 6.05 -12.60 35.06
CA MET A 1 5.06 -13.70 34.97
C MET A 1 5.10 -14.27 33.57
N ALA A 2 5.34 -15.57 33.48
CA ALA A 2 5.32 -16.31 32.22
C ALA A 2 3.86 -16.65 31.86
N VAL A 3 3.57 -16.77 30.56
CA VAL A 3 2.26 -17.26 30.10
C VAL A 3 2.42 -18.72 29.74
N TYR A 4 1.56 -19.55 30.29
CA TYR A 4 1.47 -20.94 29.91
C TYR A 4 0.23 -21.14 29.06
N SER A 5 0.40 -21.81 27.92
CA SER A 5 -0.71 -22.38 27.17
C SER A 5 -1.02 -23.74 27.75
N TYR A 6 -2.30 -24.02 27.99
CA TYR A 6 -2.74 -25.32 28.50
C TYR A 6 -3.80 -25.94 27.58
N LYS A 7 -3.78 -27.27 27.51
CA LYS A 7 -4.93 -28.10 27.16
C LYS A 7 -5.27 -28.96 28.36
N ALA A 8 -6.52 -28.93 28.77
CA ALA A 8 -7.04 -29.70 29.87
C ALA A 8 -8.36 -30.36 29.49
N LYS A 9 -8.76 -31.39 30.22
CA LYS A 9 -10.02 -32.11 30.01
C LYS A 9 -10.94 -31.88 31.21
N THR A 10 -12.21 -31.59 30.95
CA THR A 10 -13.23 -31.56 32.00
C THR A 10 -13.53 -32.99 32.48
N ALA A 11 -14.18 -33.13 33.63
CA ALA A 11 -14.69 -34.42 34.10
C ALA A 11 -15.70 -35.06 33.12
N SER A 12 -16.40 -34.25 32.30
CA SER A 12 -17.30 -34.69 31.23
C SER A 12 -16.59 -35.16 29.96
N GLY A 13 -15.26 -35.02 29.89
CA GLY A 13 -14.45 -35.45 28.76
C GLY A 13 -14.27 -34.41 27.65
N GLU A 14 -14.75 -33.18 27.85
CA GLU A 14 -14.56 -32.07 26.90
C GLU A 14 -13.17 -31.45 27.05
N THR A 15 -12.55 -31.07 25.94
CA THR A 15 -11.24 -30.45 25.94
C THR A 15 -11.36 -28.94 26.07
N ALA A 16 -10.80 -28.37 27.14
CA ALA A 16 -10.67 -26.94 27.36
C ALA A 16 -9.22 -26.50 27.07
N ALA A 17 -9.04 -25.49 26.24
CA ALA A 17 -7.73 -24.90 25.95
C ALA A 17 -7.74 -23.41 26.29
N GLY A 18 -6.63 -22.91 26.85
CA GLY A 18 -6.54 -21.53 27.29
C GLY A 18 -5.11 -21.09 27.59
N LYS A 19 -4.98 -19.86 28.08
CA LYS A 19 -3.71 -19.28 28.52
C LYS A 19 -3.85 -18.74 29.93
N LEU A 20 -2.86 -18.98 30.78
CA LEU A 20 -2.81 -18.49 32.15
C LEU A 20 -1.47 -17.83 32.42
N ASP A 21 -1.49 -16.67 33.09
CA ASP A 21 -0.31 -16.05 33.65
C ASP A 21 0.01 -16.73 34.99
N ALA A 22 1.23 -17.23 35.14
CA ALA A 22 1.68 -17.88 36.36
C ALA A 22 3.18 -17.63 36.60
N VAL A 23 3.63 -17.93 37.81
CA VAL A 23 5.04 -17.79 38.20
C VAL A 23 5.85 -19.00 37.70
N ASP A 24 5.24 -20.18 37.71
CA ASP A 24 5.82 -21.45 37.27
C ASP A 24 4.73 -22.41 36.74
N ARG A 25 5.16 -23.54 36.18
CA ARG A 25 4.27 -24.58 35.63
C ARG A 25 3.36 -25.20 36.70
N ASP A 26 3.87 -25.35 37.92
CA ASP A 26 3.13 -26.00 39.01
C ASP A 26 1.94 -25.14 39.48
N THR A 27 2.11 -23.81 39.53
CA THR A 27 0.99 -22.88 39.78
C THR A 27 -0.13 -23.04 38.75
N VAL A 28 0.20 -23.32 37.47
CA VAL A 28 -0.82 -23.54 36.41
C VAL A 28 -1.56 -24.87 36.63
N VAL A 29 -0.85 -25.92 37.04
CA VAL A 29 -1.46 -27.22 37.36
C VAL A 29 -2.48 -27.08 38.48
N ASP A 30 -2.11 -26.37 39.55
CA ASP A 30 -2.99 -26.17 40.71
C ASP A 30 -4.21 -25.30 40.36
N LEU A 31 -4.01 -24.28 39.52
CA LEU A 31 -5.09 -23.40 39.08
C LEU A 31 -6.07 -24.11 38.11
N LEU A 32 -5.58 -25.08 37.33
CA LEU A 32 -6.45 -25.92 36.49
C LEU A 32 -7.20 -26.96 37.33
N ARG A 33 -6.53 -27.59 38.30
CA ARG A 33 -7.16 -28.56 39.21
C ARG A 33 -8.25 -27.92 40.08
N SER A 34 -8.01 -26.73 40.62
CA SER A 34 -9.01 -25.96 41.38
C SER A 34 -10.23 -25.56 40.53
N ARG A 35 -10.10 -25.52 39.20
CA ARG A 35 -11.20 -25.31 38.25
C ARG A 35 -11.85 -26.60 37.75
N GLY A 36 -11.50 -27.76 38.31
CA GLY A 36 -12.02 -29.06 37.91
C GLY A 36 -11.52 -29.53 36.53
N LEU A 37 -10.40 -28.98 36.05
CA LEU A 37 -9.79 -29.31 34.76
C LEU A 37 -8.56 -30.20 34.97
N LEU A 38 -8.48 -31.32 34.26
CA LEU A 38 -7.34 -32.23 34.26
C LEU A 38 -6.33 -31.81 33.19
N PRO A 39 -5.13 -31.31 33.55
CA PRO A 39 -4.16 -30.84 32.57
C PRO A 39 -3.61 -32.02 31.74
N MET A 40 -3.63 -31.86 30.42
CA MET A 40 -3.05 -32.81 29.47
C MET A 40 -1.71 -32.31 28.92
N GLU A 41 -1.64 -31.02 28.60
CA GLU A 41 -0.47 -30.40 27.99
C GLU A 41 -0.33 -29.00 28.58
N ILE A 42 0.86 -28.66 29.08
CA ILE A 42 1.19 -27.32 29.56
C ILE A 42 2.52 -26.94 28.91
N SER A 43 2.50 -25.91 28.07
CA SER A 43 3.68 -25.38 27.39
C SER A 43 3.88 -23.91 27.74
N GLU A 44 5.11 -23.56 28.08
CA GLU A 44 5.48 -22.17 28.27
C GLU A 44 5.46 -21.46 26.91
N VAL A 45 4.68 -20.39 26.81
CA VAL A 45 4.63 -19.60 25.58
C VAL A 45 5.89 -18.77 25.52
N SER A 46 6.78 -19.10 24.57
CA SER A 46 8.02 -18.34 24.35
C SER A 46 7.72 -16.85 24.18
N VAL A 47 8.60 -15.99 24.70
CA VAL A 47 8.47 -14.52 24.60
C VAL A 47 8.34 -14.07 23.14
N LEU A 48 8.92 -14.82 22.19
CA LEU A 48 8.77 -14.60 20.75
C LEU A 48 7.32 -14.75 20.26
N ASP A 49 6.55 -15.71 20.76
CA ASP A 49 5.13 -15.88 20.40
C ASP A 49 4.22 -14.82 21.03
N ARG A 50 4.66 -14.23 22.15
CA ARG A 50 3.97 -13.11 22.83
C ARG A 50 4.05 -11.85 21.96
N GLU A 51 5.18 -11.60 21.30
CA GLU A 51 5.38 -10.42 20.45
C GLU A 51 4.78 -10.53 19.04
N ILE A 52 4.58 -11.74 18.50
CA ILE A 52 4.02 -11.89 17.13
C ILE A 52 2.51 -11.57 17.08
N LYS A 53 1.79 -11.65 18.22
CA LYS A 53 0.35 -11.34 18.30
C LYS A 53 -0.01 -10.00 18.95
N LEU A 54 0.97 -9.25 19.46
CA LEU A 54 0.75 -7.91 20.03
C LEU A 54 1.13 -6.83 19.00
N LYS A 55 0.13 -6.01 18.62
CA LYS A 55 0.28 -4.75 17.85
C LYS A 55 0.88 -4.86 16.44
N LYS A 56 0.42 -5.80 15.62
CA LYS A 56 0.38 -5.52 14.18
C LYS A 56 -0.88 -4.68 13.92
N ASN A 57 -0.80 -3.36 14.18
CA ASN A 57 -1.70 -2.38 13.57
C ASN A 57 -1.50 -2.51 12.05
N ARG A 58 -2.22 -3.47 11.46
CA ARG A 58 -2.27 -3.60 10.02
C ARG A 58 -3.16 -2.46 9.58
N ALA A 59 -2.58 -1.52 8.83
CA ALA A 59 -3.38 -0.53 8.12
C ALA A 59 -4.49 -1.26 7.36
N ILE A 60 -5.72 -0.76 7.53
CA ILE A 60 -6.90 -1.37 6.92
C ILE A 60 -6.80 -1.19 5.40
N ALA A 61 -7.19 -2.22 4.64
CA ALA A 61 -7.17 -2.10 3.20
C ALA A 61 -8.23 -1.09 2.77
N LEU A 62 -7.90 -0.25 1.78
CA LEU A 62 -8.82 0.76 1.27
C LEU A 62 -10.14 0.14 0.73
N GLY A 63 -10.09 -1.12 0.28
CA GLY A 63 -11.28 -1.87 -0.11
C GLY A 63 -12.24 -2.15 1.04
N ASP A 64 -11.73 -2.48 2.24
CA ASP A 64 -12.56 -2.71 3.42
C ASP A 64 -13.21 -1.39 3.87
N ILE A 65 -12.47 -0.28 3.79
CA ILE A 65 -12.97 1.07 4.09
C ILE A 65 -14.03 1.49 3.07
N SER A 66 -13.81 1.19 1.78
CA SER A 66 -14.79 1.44 0.71
C SER A 66 -16.10 0.70 0.97
N LEU A 67 -16.01 -0.58 1.33
CA LEU A 67 -17.19 -1.38 1.66
C LEU A 67 -17.91 -0.85 2.90
N PHE A 68 -17.15 -0.53 3.96
CA PHE A 68 -17.68 0.12 5.16
C PHE A 68 -18.44 1.41 4.84
N CYS A 69 -17.83 2.35 4.11
CA CYS A 69 -18.48 3.62 3.76
C CYS A 69 -19.77 3.42 2.96
N LYS A 70 -19.77 2.47 1.99
CA LYS A 70 -20.94 2.17 1.16
C LYS A 70 -22.09 1.53 1.95
N GLN A 71 -21.78 0.56 2.80
CA GLN A 71 -22.77 -0.07 3.68
C GLN A 71 -23.29 0.92 4.71
N PHE A 72 -22.42 1.74 5.29
CA PHE A 72 -22.78 2.76 6.26
C PHE A 72 -23.72 3.81 5.66
N TYR A 73 -23.36 4.36 4.49
CA TYR A 73 -24.24 5.24 3.72
C TYR A 73 -25.61 4.59 3.46
N THR A 74 -25.62 3.34 2.97
CA THR A 74 -26.87 2.65 2.61
C THR A 74 -27.82 2.51 3.81
N MET A 75 -27.29 2.19 5.00
CA MET A 75 -28.10 2.07 6.22
C MET A 75 -28.59 3.44 6.71
N ILE A 76 -27.72 4.45 6.76
CA ILE A 76 -28.10 5.80 7.18
C ILE A 76 -29.17 6.38 6.24
N ASN A 77 -28.99 6.22 4.92
CA ASN A 77 -29.96 6.65 3.91
C ASN A 77 -31.28 5.87 3.99
N SER A 78 -31.28 4.66 4.53
CA SER A 78 -32.49 3.87 4.80
C SER A 78 -33.14 4.22 6.15
N GLY A 79 -32.67 5.25 6.85
CA GLY A 79 -33.21 5.70 8.13
C GLY A 79 -32.74 4.90 9.35
N VAL A 80 -31.75 4.02 9.19
CA VAL A 80 -31.16 3.31 10.33
C VAL A 80 -30.32 4.28 11.16
N THR A 81 -30.39 4.19 12.48
CA THR A 81 -29.58 5.05 13.36
C THR A 81 -28.08 4.76 13.23
N ILE A 82 -27.22 5.72 13.59
CA ILE A 82 -25.75 5.53 13.61
C ILE A 82 -25.36 4.33 14.46
N ILE A 83 -25.92 4.24 15.68
CA ILE A 83 -25.66 3.13 16.62
C ILE A 83 -26.10 1.79 16.02
N GLY A 84 -27.30 1.73 15.42
CA GLY A 84 -27.80 0.52 14.77
C GLY A 84 -26.93 0.10 13.58
N SER A 85 -26.49 1.07 12.78
CA SER A 85 -25.60 0.83 11.64
C SER A 85 -24.24 0.31 12.09
N LEU A 86 -23.63 0.89 13.12
CA LEU A 86 -22.36 0.42 13.69
C LEU A 86 -22.48 -1.00 14.28
N ASP A 87 -23.61 -1.34 14.91
CA ASP A 87 -23.86 -2.68 15.44
C ASP A 87 -23.93 -3.75 14.34
N LEU A 88 -24.57 -3.42 13.21
CA LEU A 88 -24.60 -4.32 12.05
C LEU A 88 -23.22 -4.45 11.41
N LEU A 89 -22.52 -3.33 11.17
CA LEU A 89 -21.21 -3.31 10.51
C LEU A 89 -20.15 -4.08 11.31
N ARG A 90 -20.11 -3.92 12.64
CA ARG A 90 -19.14 -4.65 13.48
C ARG A 90 -19.35 -6.17 13.44
N LYS A 91 -20.59 -6.63 13.22
CA LYS A 91 -20.96 -8.05 13.14
C LYS A 91 -20.73 -8.65 11.75
N GLN A 92 -20.86 -7.84 10.70
CA GLN A 92 -20.77 -8.29 9.31
C GLN A 92 -19.38 -8.15 8.69
N THR A 93 -18.50 -7.34 9.26
CA THR A 93 -17.17 -7.13 8.66
C THR A 93 -16.30 -8.38 8.78
N GLU A 94 -15.71 -8.81 7.66
CA GLU A 94 -14.78 -9.95 7.62
C GLU A 94 -13.39 -9.60 8.18
N ASN A 95 -13.04 -8.31 8.19
CA ASN A 95 -11.74 -7.86 8.69
C ASN A 95 -11.77 -7.73 10.21
N ALA A 96 -11.14 -8.69 10.90
CA ALA A 96 -11.08 -8.74 12.36
C ALA A 96 -10.47 -7.49 13.03
N HIS A 97 -9.58 -6.75 12.34
CA HIS A 97 -9.04 -5.49 12.89
C HIS A 97 -10.07 -4.36 12.77
N LEU A 98 -10.75 -4.26 11.63
CA LEU A 98 -11.86 -3.31 11.45
C LEU A 98 -13.02 -3.63 12.41
N ALA A 99 -13.36 -4.91 12.62
CA ALA A 99 -14.40 -5.32 13.58
C ALA A 99 -14.15 -4.79 14.99
N LYS A 100 -12.88 -4.84 15.46
CA LYS A 100 -12.49 -4.31 16.77
C LYS A 100 -12.65 -2.80 16.85
N ILE A 101 -12.26 -2.10 15.78
CA ILE A 101 -12.39 -0.64 15.68
C ILE A 101 -13.86 -0.23 15.69
N LEU A 102 -14.68 -0.89 14.88
CA LEU A 102 -16.13 -0.64 14.84
C LEU A 102 -16.82 -0.98 16.17
N THR A 103 -16.34 -2.00 16.89
CA THR A 103 -16.84 -2.32 18.24
C THR A 103 -16.54 -1.19 19.21
N ARG A 104 -15.33 -0.64 19.21
CA ARG A 104 -15.01 0.53 20.03
C ARG A 104 -15.84 1.74 19.61
N MET A 105 -15.96 2.02 18.31
CA MET A 105 -16.77 3.12 17.81
C MET A 105 -18.23 3.01 18.25
N TYR A 106 -18.81 1.82 18.19
CA TYR A 106 -20.15 1.55 18.69
C TYR A 106 -20.28 1.89 20.19
N GLU A 107 -19.34 1.42 21.01
CA GLU A 107 -19.33 1.70 22.46
C GLU A 107 -19.12 3.19 22.78
N ASP A 108 -18.25 3.88 22.05
CA ASP A 108 -17.96 5.30 22.21
C ASP A 108 -19.20 6.15 21.87
N VAL A 109 -19.84 5.87 20.73
CA VAL A 109 -21.05 6.59 20.29
C VAL A 109 -22.22 6.31 21.25
N GLN A 110 -22.34 5.09 21.78
CA GLN A 110 -23.32 4.79 22.84
C GLN A 110 -23.10 5.59 24.12
N LYS A 111 -21.85 5.94 24.44
CA LYS A 111 -21.48 6.78 25.58
C LYS A 111 -21.62 8.28 25.29
N GLY A 112 -22.03 8.66 24.07
CA GLY A 112 -22.21 10.05 23.66
C GLY A 112 -20.96 10.72 23.09
N VAL A 113 -19.90 9.97 22.78
CA VAL A 113 -18.76 10.50 22.02
C VAL A 113 -19.18 10.67 20.55
N SER A 114 -18.75 11.74 19.90
CA SER A 114 -19.00 11.94 18.46
C SER A 114 -18.36 10.81 17.64
N LEU A 115 -18.96 10.48 16.50
CA LEU A 115 -18.43 9.47 15.58
C LEU A 115 -17.05 9.89 15.07
N SER A 116 -16.87 11.15 14.69
CA SER A 116 -15.59 11.67 14.21
C SER A 116 -14.49 11.57 15.27
N ASP A 117 -14.77 11.90 16.54
CA ASP A 117 -13.77 11.80 17.60
C ASP A 117 -13.41 10.34 17.93
N SER A 118 -14.38 9.42 17.88
CA SER A 118 -14.07 7.99 18.02
C SER A 118 -13.19 7.47 16.88
N MET A 119 -13.39 7.95 15.64
CA MET A 119 -12.54 7.61 14.49
C MET A 119 -11.13 8.19 14.61
N LYS A 120 -10.98 9.40 15.18
CA LYS A 120 -9.67 10.04 15.42
C LYS A 120 -8.78 9.24 16.37
N GLN A 121 -9.34 8.36 17.20
CA GLN A 121 -8.56 7.48 18.08
C GLN A 121 -7.74 6.43 17.29
N ASP A 122 -8.16 6.05 16.07
CA ASP A 122 -7.41 5.19 15.16
C ASP A 122 -7.00 5.93 13.88
N LYS A 123 -6.08 6.90 14.01
CA LYS A 123 -5.60 7.72 12.89
C LYS A 123 -5.04 6.92 11.70
N ASP A 124 -4.56 5.70 11.94
CA ASP A 124 -4.02 4.82 10.89
C ASP A 124 -5.10 3.97 10.19
N ALA A 125 -6.33 3.92 10.72
CA ALA A 125 -7.41 3.10 10.20
C ALA A 125 -8.19 3.78 9.08
N PHE A 126 -8.48 5.07 9.24
CA PHE A 126 -9.30 5.84 8.31
C PHE A 126 -8.49 6.96 7.64
N PRO A 127 -8.66 7.19 6.32
CA PRO A 127 -8.11 8.37 5.65
C PRO A 127 -8.56 9.67 6.32
N ALA A 128 -7.69 10.68 6.36
CA ALA A 128 -8.00 11.98 6.97
C ALA A 128 -9.30 12.60 6.42
N ILE A 129 -9.53 12.50 5.11
CA ILE A 129 -10.75 13.01 4.47
C ILE A 129 -12.03 12.33 4.95
N VAL A 130 -11.98 11.04 5.32
CA VAL A 130 -13.14 10.32 5.89
C VAL A 130 -13.51 10.93 7.23
N ILE A 131 -12.51 11.14 8.10
CA ILE A 131 -12.70 11.68 9.44
C ILE A 131 -13.24 13.12 9.35
N SER A 132 -12.61 13.98 8.56
CA SER A 132 -13.01 15.38 8.41
C SER A 132 -14.41 15.52 7.81
N MET A 133 -14.75 14.72 6.80
CA MET A 133 -16.08 14.74 6.19
C MET A 133 -17.15 14.31 7.20
N ILE A 134 -16.91 13.25 7.97
CA ILE A 134 -17.84 12.81 9.01
C ILE A 134 -18.02 13.90 10.07
N GLU A 135 -16.94 14.53 10.53
CA GLU A 135 -16.99 15.66 11.46
C GLU A 135 -17.86 16.81 10.93
N ILE A 136 -17.68 17.19 9.66
CA ILE A 136 -18.51 18.20 8.99
C ILE A 136 -19.98 17.76 8.93
N GLY A 137 -20.24 16.50 8.58
CA GLY A 137 -21.59 15.94 8.53
C GLY A 137 -22.29 15.89 9.88
N GLU A 138 -21.54 15.60 10.95
CA GLU A 138 -22.06 15.63 12.32
C GLU A 138 -22.41 17.06 12.77
N ILE A 139 -21.52 18.03 12.53
CA ILE A 139 -21.73 19.43 12.92
C ILE A 139 -22.89 20.06 12.13
N SER A 140 -22.98 19.77 10.83
CA SER A 140 -24.00 20.34 9.94
C SER A 140 -25.33 19.58 9.96
N GLY A 141 -25.38 18.40 10.59
CA GLY A 141 -26.55 17.51 10.55
C GLY A 141 -26.83 16.89 9.18
N SER A 142 -25.88 16.96 8.23
CA SER A 142 -26.03 16.46 6.85
C SER A 142 -25.23 15.17 6.57
N LEU A 143 -25.16 14.31 7.59
CA LEU A 143 -24.35 13.08 7.55
C LEU A 143 -24.76 12.14 6.40
N ASP A 144 -26.05 12.09 6.04
CA ASP A 144 -26.59 11.35 4.91
C ASP A 144 -25.93 11.76 3.57
N THR A 145 -25.89 13.06 3.30
CA THR A 145 -25.34 13.66 2.08
C THR A 145 -23.83 13.53 2.04
N VAL A 146 -23.17 13.72 3.19
CA VAL A 146 -21.73 13.55 3.36
C VAL A 146 -21.31 12.11 3.11
N LEU A 147 -22.04 11.14 3.68
CA LEU A 147 -21.74 9.72 3.53
C LEU A 147 -21.95 9.22 2.09
N ASP A 148 -22.98 9.72 1.39
CA ASP A 148 -23.18 9.41 -0.04
C ASP A 148 -21.92 9.77 -0.84
N ARG A 149 -21.51 11.03 -0.74
CA ARG A 149 -20.37 11.55 -1.49
C ARG A 149 -19.06 10.91 -1.09
N LEU A 150 -18.89 10.66 0.20
CA LEU A 150 -17.72 9.96 0.73
C LEU A 150 -17.65 8.51 0.22
N SER A 151 -18.80 7.82 0.12
CA SER A 151 -18.85 6.45 -0.41
C SER A 151 -18.38 6.40 -1.86
N VAL A 152 -18.86 7.33 -2.71
CA VAL A 152 -18.44 7.46 -4.10
C VAL A 152 -16.95 7.81 -4.19
N TYR A 153 -16.47 8.73 -3.36
CA TYR A 153 -15.06 9.14 -3.33
C TYR A 153 -14.13 7.96 -3.00
N ILE A 154 -14.41 7.23 -1.91
CA ILE A 154 -13.55 6.10 -1.49
C ILE A 154 -13.66 4.94 -2.49
N GLU A 155 -14.81 4.73 -3.13
CA GLU A 155 -14.97 3.75 -4.21
C GLU A 155 -14.06 4.08 -5.41
N LYS A 156 -14.03 5.34 -5.85
CA LYS A 156 -13.12 5.80 -6.93
C LYS A 156 -11.65 5.65 -6.55
N GLU A 157 -11.24 6.08 -5.35
CA GLU A 157 -9.85 5.92 -4.88
C GLU A 157 -9.45 4.44 -4.77
N ASN A 158 -10.35 3.56 -4.29
CA ASN A 158 -10.11 2.13 -4.27
C ASN A 158 -9.99 1.56 -5.68
N ARG A 159 -10.83 1.98 -6.64
CA ARG A 159 -10.73 1.56 -8.05
C ARG A 159 -9.36 1.89 -8.65
N VAL A 160 -8.88 3.12 -8.48
CA VAL A 160 -7.54 3.54 -8.94
C VAL A 160 -6.45 2.67 -8.31
N LYS A 161 -6.51 2.48 -6.99
CA LYS A 161 -5.54 1.66 -6.26
C LYS A 161 -5.56 0.19 -6.68
N GLN A 162 -6.74 -0.39 -6.89
CA GLN A 162 -6.89 -1.77 -7.37
C GLN A 162 -6.38 -1.90 -8.80
N LYS A 163 -6.66 -0.94 -9.68
CA LYS A 163 -6.15 -0.94 -11.05
C LYS A 163 -4.62 -0.98 -11.07
N ILE A 164 -3.96 -0.13 -10.28
CA ILE A 164 -2.50 -0.15 -10.12
C ILE A 164 -2.03 -1.51 -9.57
N LYS A 165 -2.71 -2.05 -8.55
CA LYS A 165 -2.34 -3.33 -7.92
C LYS A 165 -2.44 -4.50 -8.90
N THR A 166 -3.55 -4.60 -9.63
CA THR A 166 -3.83 -5.65 -10.61
C THR A 166 -2.92 -5.54 -11.81
N ALA A 167 -2.64 -4.33 -12.29
CA ALA A 167 -1.75 -4.13 -13.43
C ALA A 167 -0.29 -4.50 -13.12
N MET A 168 0.10 -4.53 -11.85
CA MET A 168 1.40 -5.02 -11.39
C MET A 168 1.49 -6.55 -11.27
N VAL A 169 0.38 -7.29 -11.42
CA VAL A 169 0.39 -8.77 -11.29
C VAL A 169 1.19 -9.39 -12.43
N TYR A 170 0.91 -9.01 -13.68
CA TYR A 170 1.59 -9.58 -14.85
C TYR A 170 3.11 -9.35 -14.84
N PRO A 171 3.63 -8.12 -14.64
CA PRO A 171 5.07 -7.91 -14.53
C PRO A 171 5.73 -8.74 -13.43
N LYS A 172 5.06 -8.93 -12.28
CA LYS A 172 5.61 -9.75 -11.18
C LYS A 172 5.69 -11.22 -11.56
N VAL A 173 4.63 -11.79 -12.12
CA VAL A 173 4.60 -13.20 -12.52
C VAL A 173 5.66 -13.48 -13.59
N LEU A 174 5.72 -12.65 -14.63
CA LEU A 174 6.70 -12.79 -15.70
C LEU A 174 8.15 -12.62 -15.18
N SER A 175 8.39 -11.65 -14.29
CA SER A 175 9.71 -11.46 -13.67
C SER A 175 10.13 -12.68 -12.84
N VAL A 176 9.21 -13.28 -12.08
CA VAL A 176 9.50 -14.48 -11.29
C VAL A 176 9.85 -15.65 -12.20
N ILE A 177 9.07 -15.90 -13.25
CA ILE A 177 9.36 -16.96 -14.23
C ILE A 177 10.72 -16.72 -14.90
N ALA A 178 11.00 -15.49 -15.34
CA ALA A 178 12.28 -15.13 -15.95
C ALA A 178 13.47 -15.39 -15.00
N ILE A 179 13.35 -14.98 -13.74
CA ILE A 179 14.38 -15.23 -12.71
C ILE A 179 14.58 -16.73 -12.51
N VAL A 180 13.51 -17.53 -12.45
CA VAL A 180 13.60 -19.00 -12.30
C VAL A 180 14.30 -19.64 -13.49
N VAL A 181 13.93 -19.27 -14.72
CA VAL A 181 14.55 -19.80 -15.95
C VAL A 181 16.03 -19.43 -16.00
N ILE A 182 16.38 -18.17 -15.73
CA ILE A 182 17.77 -17.71 -15.72
C ILE A 182 18.57 -18.43 -14.62
N ALA A 183 18.01 -18.54 -13.40
CA ALA A 183 18.66 -19.26 -12.31
C ALA A 183 18.93 -20.72 -12.70
N PHE A 184 17.94 -21.41 -13.28
CA PHE A 184 18.08 -22.79 -13.76
C PHE A 184 19.17 -22.93 -14.82
N MET A 185 19.19 -22.02 -15.82
CA MET A 185 20.25 -21.99 -16.83
C MET A 185 21.63 -21.81 -16.18
N MET A 186 21.74 -20.91 -15.21
CA MET A 186 23.01 -20.57 -14.56
C MET A 186 23.53 -21.64 -13.61
N THR A 187 22.65 -22.38 -12.91
CA THR A 187 23.05 -23.42 -11.95
C THR A 187 23.26 -24.79 -12.59
N PHE A 188 22.48 -25.13 -13.62
CA PHE A 188 22.52 -26.46 -14.25
C PHE A 188 23.13 -26.46 -15.64
N ILE A 189 22.64 -25.61 -16.55
CA ILE A 189 23.01 -25.69 -17.98
C ILE A 189 24.43 -25.16 -18.23
N VAL A 190 24.69 -23.91 -17.84
CA VAL A 190 25.98 -23.23 -18.06
C VAL A 190 27.17 -24.02 -17.52
N PRO A 191 27.13 -24.58 -16.30
CA PRO A 191 28.26 -25.31 -15.76
C PRO A 191 28.49 -26.67 -16.40
N ASN A 192 27.42 -27.39 -16.75
CA ASN A 192 27.54 -28.65 -17.49
C ASN A 192 28.23 -28.41 -18.82
N PHE A 193 27.85 -27.33 -19.50
CA PHE A 193 28.47 -26.91 -20.75
C PHE A 193 29.95 -26.60 -20.53
N VAL A 194 30.31 -25.74 -19.56
CA VAL A 194 31.71 -25.39 -19.29
C VAL A 194 32.56 -26.58 -18.85
N ALA A 195 32.02 -27.53 -18.09
CA ALA A 195 32.73 -28.75 -17.70
C ALA A 195 33.19 -29.54 -18.93
N MET A 196 32.40 -29.57 -20.01
CA MET A 196 32.80 -30.18 -21.29
C MET A 196 34.01 -29.46 -21.92
N PHE A 197 34.08 -28.13 -21.83
CA PHE A 197 35.19 -27.36 -22.43
C PHE A 197 36.46 -27.33 -21.59
N LYS A 198 36.37 -27.51 -20.27
CA LYS A 198 37.56 -27.54 -19.39
C LYS A 198 38.56 -28.63 -19.77
N ASN A 199 38.06 -29.75 -20.32
CA ASN A 199 38.87 -30.91 -20.69
C ASN A 199 39.59 -30.75 -22.04
N ILE A 200 39.23 -29.73 -22.83
CA ILE A 200 39.70 -29.58 -24.23
C ILE A 200 40.95 -28.68 -24.32
N GLY A 201 41.31 -27.96 -23.26
CA GLY A 201 42.55 -27.18 -23.19
C GLY A 201 42.53 -25.93 -24.08
N GLY A 202 41.98 -24.83 -23.58
CA GLY A 202 41.97 -23.54 -24.26
C GLY A 202 41.46 -22.42 -23.34
N GLN A 203 41.85 -21.17 -23.60
CA GLN A 203 41.33 -20.04 -22.84
C GLN A 203 39.92 -19.69 -23.29
N LEU A 204 38.97 -19.64 -22.34
CA LEU A 204 37.59 -19.27 -22.65
C LEU A 204 37.49 -17.80 -23.10
N PRO A 205 36.65 -17.48 -24.10
CA PRO A 205 36.34 -16.10 -24.48
C PRO A 205 35.84 -15.26 -23.30
N LEU A 206 36.03 -13.94 -23.37
CA LEU A 206 35.63 -12.99 -22.31
C LEU A 206 34.14 -13.11 -21.92
N PRO A 207 33.17 -13.16 -22.86
CA PRO A 207 31.75 -13.31 -22.49
C PRO A 207 31.47 -14.57 -21.67
N THR A 208 32.09 -15.70 -22.03
CA THR A 208 31.96 -16.98 -21.32
C THR A 208 32.60 -16.93 -19.93
N ARG A 209 33.72 -16.20 -19.76
CA ARG A 209 34.34 -15.98 -18.45
C ARG A 209 33.48 -15.14 -17.51
N ILE A 210 32.87 -14.07 -18.01
CA ILE A 210 31.92 -13.25 -17.24
C ILE A 210 30.73 -14.10 -16.81
N LEU A 211 30.16 -14.86 -17.74
CA LEU A 211 29.05 -15.78 -17.48
C LEU A 211 29.40 -16.80 -16.39
N LEU A 212 30.61 -17.36 -16.44
CA LEU A 212 31.10 -18.29 -15.42
C LEU A 212 31.30 -17.66 -14.06
N TRP A 213 31.83 -16.45 -14.02
CA TRP A 213 31.96 -15.71 -12.79
C TRP A 213 30.59 -15.49 -12.13
N ILE A 214 29.59 -15.09 -12.91
CA ILE A 214 28.20 -14.95 -12.43
C ILE A 214 27.64 -16.31 -11.99
N SER A 215 27.81 -17.37 -12.78
CA SER A 215 27.32 -18.72 -12.44
C SER A 215 27.92 -19.25 -11.14
N ASN A 216 29.20 -18.99 -10.88
CA ASN A 216 29.86 -19.35 -9.63
C ASN A 216 29.28 -18.62 -8.43
N LEU A 217 28.76 -17.38 -8.59
CA LEU A 217 28.00 -16.71 -7.54
C LEU A 217 26.72 -17.50 -7.22
N PHE A 218 25.95 -17.92 -8.23
CA PHE A 218 24.73 -18.70 -8.02
C PHE A 218 24.96 -20.09 -7.39
N LYS A 219 26.14 -20.70 -7.61
CA LYS A 219 26.50 -22.00 -7.01
C LYS A 219 26.95 -21.91 -5.57
N ASN A 220 27.42 -20.77 -5.11
CA ASN A 220 27.91 -20.64 -3.75
C ASN A 220 26.71 -20.65 -2.78
N PRO A 221 26.58 -21.66 -1.89
CA PRO A 221 25.46 -21.72 -0.94
C PRO A 221 25.43 -20.49 -0.02
N TRP A 222 26.58 -19.86 0.24
CA TRP A 222 26.68 -18.61 1.00
C TRP A 222 26.10 -17.40 0.25
N PHE A 223 26.12 -17.40 -1.08
CA PHE A 223 25.52 -16.34 -1.89
C PHE A 223 23.99 -16.46 -1.94
N LEU A 224 23.46 -17.68 -2.07
CA LEU A 224 22.02 -17.92 -1.96
C LEU A 224 21.49 -17.60 -0.55
N ALA A 225 22.23 -18.00 0.49
CA ALA A 225 21.92 -17.69 1.88
C ALA A 225 22.00 -16.17 2.16
N SER A 226 23.00 -15.46 1.62
CA SER A 226 23.08 -14.01 1.77
C SER A 226 21.96 -13.29 1.03
N LEU A 227 21.57 -13.74 -0.17
CA LEU A 227 20.44 -13.19 -0.92
C LEU A 227 19.11 -13.36 -0.16
N ALA A 228 18.91 -14.51 0.49
CA ALA A 228 17.75 -14.79 1.33
C ALA A 228 17.65 -13.88 2.56
N ILE A 229 18.77 -13.30 3.04
CA ILE A 229 18.82 -12.35 4.17
C ILE A 229 18.78 -10.90 3.68
N ILE A 230 19.50 -10.59 2.59
CA ILE A 230 19.63 -9.26 2.00
C ILE A 230 18.29 -8.77 1.44
N ILE A 231 17.51 -9.64 0.80
CA ILE A 231 16.22 -9.23 0.22
C ILE A 231 15.25 -8.77 1.33
N PRO A 232 14.97 -9.56 2.40
CA PRO A 232 14.16 -9.10 3.52
C PRO A 232 14.74 -7.87 4.22
N ALA A 233 16.05 -7.82 4.44
CA ALA A 233 16.72 -6.69 5.10
C ALA A 233 16.59 -5.39 4.27
N SER A 234 16.76 -5.48 2.95
CA SER A 234 16.58 -4.35 2.02
C SER A 234 15.12 -3.91 1.98
N VAL A 235 14.17 -4.84 1.95
CA VAL A 235 12.73 -4.52 2.01
C VAL A 235 12.39 -3.83 3.34
N TYR A 236 12.91 -4.32 4.47
CA TYR A 236 12.69 -3.70 5.78
C TYR A 236 13.32 -2.30 5.86
N SER A 237 14.58 -2.15 5.44
CA SER A 237 15.30 -0.89 5.42
C SER A 237 14.59 0.14 4.54
N PHE A 238 14.16 -0.26 3.34
CA PHE A 238 13.41 0.59 2.42
C PHE A 238 12.04 1.00 2.99
N ARG A 239 11.34 0.10 3.68
CA ARG A 239 10.08 0.43 4.37
C ARG A 239 10.29 1.43 5.50
N LYS A 240 11.39 1.30 6.26
CA LYS A 240 11.74 2.25 7.32
C LYS A 240 12.14 3.61 6.74
N PHE A 241 12.96 3.61 5.68
CA PHE A 241 13.34 4.81 4.96
C PHE A 241 12.13 5.56 4.42
N LYS A 242 11.16 4.84 3.81
CA LYS A 242 9.88 5.40 3.35
C LYS A 242 9.06 6.11 4.42
N LYS A 243 9.18 5.69 5.69
CA LYS A 243 8.48 6.31 6.82
C LYS A 243 9.23 7.51 7.40
N SER A 244 10.55 7.60 7.17
CA SER A 244 11.36 8.74 7.64
C SER A 244 11.03 10.02 6.87
N ASP A 245 11.19 11.18 7.50
CA ASP A 245 10.92 12.48 6.86
C ASP A 245 11.79 12.72 5.63
N LYS A 246 13.09 12.41 5.74
CA LYS A 246 14.04 12.50 4.62
C LYS A 246 13.64 11.58 3.47
N GLY A 247 13.22 10.35 3.76
CA GLY A 247 12.79 9.41 2.73
C GLY A 247 11.47 9.78 2.08
N ARG A 248 10.48 10.27 2.86
CA ARG A 248 9.23 10.82 2.33
C ARG A 248 9.49 11.98 1.38
N TYR A 249 10.37 12.90 1.77
CA TYR A 249 10.77 14.04 0.93
C TYR A 249 11.50 13.59 -0.34
N PHE A 250 12.49 12.70 -0.22
CA PHE A 250 13.26 12.20 -1.36
C PHE A 250 12.38 11.46 -2.39
N ILE A 251 11.48 10.60 -1.91
CA ILE A 251 10.53 9.89 -2.78
C ILE A 251 9.57 10.87 -3.44
N SER A 252 9.06 11.84 -2.69
CA SER A 252 8.21 12.91 -3.23
C SER A 252 8.94 13.68 -4.36
N TRP A 253 10.22 14.00 -4.16
CA TRP A 253 11.04 14.69 -5.15
C TRP A 253 11.30 13.85 -6.40
N ILE A 254 11.73 12.59 -6.25
CA ILE A 254 11.94 11.67 -7.36
C ILE A 254 10.65 11.49 -8.15
N SER A 255 9.52 11.31 -7.44
CA SER A 255 8.23 11.06 -8.07
C SER A 255 7.80 12.20 -8.98
N LEU A 256 8.21 13.45 -8.70
CA LEU A 256 7.88 14.62 -9.52
C LEU A 256 8.87 14.88 -10.66
N LYS A 257 10.14 14.41 -10.56
CA LYS A 257 11.20 14.71 -11.53
C LYS A 257 11.37 13.70 -12.64
N LEU A 258 11.01 12.43 -12.43
CA LEU A 258 11.18 11.41 -13.47
C LEU A 258 10.28 11.69 -14.68
N PRO A 259 10.74 11.54 -15.94
CA PRO A 259 9.99 12.02 -17.11
C PRO A 259 8.66 11.30 -17.33
N VAL A 260 8.59 9.98 -17.08
CA VAL A 260 7.36 9.20 -17.23
C VAL A 260 6.55 9.21 -15.93
N ILE A 261 7.21 8.94 -14.79
CA ILE A 261 6.54 8.87 -13.48
C ILE A 261 6.07 10.24 -13.01
N GLY A 262 6.84 11.30 -13.26
CA GLY A 262 6.52 12.69 -12.91
C GLY A 262 5.28 13.23 -13.59
N LYS A 263 5.14 13.00 -14.90
CA LYS A 263 3.92 13.37 -15.62
C LYS A 263 2.68 12.73 -15.00
N ASN A 264 2.74 11.43 -14.71
CA ASN A 264 1.62 10.70 -14.12
C ASN A 264 1.39 11.06 -12.65
N THR A 265 2.45 11.37 -11.91
CA THR A 265 2.36 11.82 -10.51
C THR A 265 1.65 13.17 -10.45
N ARG A 266 1.96 14.11 -11.35
CA ARG A 266 1.26 15.40 -11.45
C ARG A 266 -0.21 15.23 -11.80
N LYS A 267 -0.55 14.33 -12.74
CA LYS A 267 -1.95 13.98 -13.04
C LYS A 267 -2.67 13.39 -11.82
N LEU A 268 -2.01 12.52 -11.05
CA LEU A 268 -2.54 11.92 -9.82
C LEU A 268 -2.80 12.97 -8.73
N ILE A 269 -1.85 13.88 -8.55
CA ILE A 269 -1.99 15.01 -7.63
C ILE A 269 -3.15 15.91 -8.09
N ALA A 270 -3.25 16.23 -9.38
CA ALA A 270 -4.34 17.03 -9.94
C ALA A 270 -5.71 16.40 -9.71
N SER A 271 -5.89 15.12 -10.07
CA SER A 271 -7.13 14.39 -9.83
C SER A 271 -7.51 14.40 -8.33
N ARG A 272 -6.58 14.03 -7.44
CA ARG A 272 -6.85 14.00 -6.00
C ARG A 272 -7.14 15.36 -5.40
N PHE A 273 -6.38 16.37 -5.79
CA PHE A 273 -6.58 17.75 -5.37
C PHE A 273 -7.98 18.21 -5.77
N SER A 274 -8.28 18.16 -7.07
CA SER A 274 -9.55 18.66 -7.61
C SER A 274 -10.75 17.86 -7.11
N ARG A 275 -10.62 16.53 -6.97
CA ARG A 275 -11.68 15.67 -6.42
C ARG A 275 -11.98 15.99 -4.96
N SER A 276 -10.92 16.07 -4.15
CA SER A 276 -11.06 16.29 -2.70
C SER A 276 -11.55 17.71 -2.42
N LEU A 277 -11.04 18.69 -3.17
CA LEU A 277 -11.49 20.08 -3.08
C LEU A 277 -12.95 20.22 -3.50
N GLY A 278 -13.36 19.65 -4.65
CA GLY A 278 -14.75 19.68 -5.11
C GLY A 278 -15.71 19.03 -4.13
N LEU A 279 -15.32 17.87 -3.58
CA LEU A 279 -16.08 17.18 -2.56
C LEU A 279 -16.38 18.10 -1.37
N LEU A 280 -15.35 18.73 -0.81
CA LEU A 280 -15.44 19.59 0.38
C LEU A 280 -16.23 20.88 0.10
N LEU A 281 -15.92 21.56 -1.00
CA LEU A 281 -16.62 22.80 -1.41
C LEU A 281 -18.10 22.55 -1.63
N ARG A 282 -18.46 21.45 -2.31
CA ARG A 282 -19.86 21.11 -2.59
C ARG A 282 -20.60 20.62 -1.34
N THR A 283 -19.91 20.34 -0.23
CA THR A 283 -20.51 20.13 1.10
C THR A 283 -20.57 21.40 1.93
N GLY A 284 -20.29 22.56 1.34
CA GLY A 284 -20.37 23.87 1.99
C GLY A 284 -19.17 24.21 2.87
N VAL A 285 -18.10 23.43 2.81
CA VAL A 285 -16.86 23.72 3.55
C VAL A 285 -16.16 24.90 2.91
N SER A 286 -15.68 25.85 3.72
CA SER A 286 -14.93 27.01 3.21
C SER A 286 -13.68 26.58 2.44
N LEU A 287 -13.24 27.39 1.47
CA LEU A 287 -12.05 27.10 0.67
C LEU A 287 -10.80 26.87 1.52
N ILE A 288 -10.55 27.72 2.51
CA ILE A 288 -9.37 27.64 3.38
C ILE A 288 -9.37 26.34 4.20
N GLN A 289 -10.51 25.98 4.79
CA GLN A 289 -10.66 24.73 5.54
C GLN A 289 -10.56 23.52 4.62
N SER A 290 -11.09 23.63 3.39
CA SER A 290 -10.97 22.58 2.38
C SER A 290 -9.51 22.30 2.02
N LEU A 291 -8.71 23.35 1.82
CA LEU A 291 -7.27 23.21 1.52
C LEU A 291 -6.50 22.51 2.64
N GLU A 292 -6.82 22.80 3.91
CA GLU A 292 -6.20 22.14 5.07
C GLU A 292 -6.47 20.62 5.10
N VAL A 293 -7.67 20.20 4.72
CA VAL A 293 -7.99 18.77 4.58
C VAL A 293 -7.26 18.18 3.37
N VAL A 294 -7.29 18.87 2.22
CA VAL A 294 -6.68 18.40 0.96
C VAL A 294 -5.17 18.19 1.09
N GLU A 295 -4.46 19.07 1.82
CA GLU A 295 -3.02 18.96 2.11
C GLU A 295 -2.62 17.56 2.62
N ASN A 296 -3.48 16.93 3.42
CA ASN A 296 -3.24 15.62 4.04
C ASN A 296 -3.59 14.42 3.14
N VAL A 297 -4.20 14.66 1.98
CA VAL A 297 -4.75 13.62 1.09
C VAL A 297 -3.93 13.44 -0.20
N LEU A 298 -3.16 14.44 -0.61
CA LEU A 298 -2.38 14.39 -1.86
C LEU A 298 -1.29 13.31 -1.89
N GLY A 299 -0.80 12.89 -0.72
CA GLY A 299 0.19 11.82 -0.61
C GLY A 299 1.60 12.18 -1.08
N ASN A 300 1.87 13.46 -1.37
CA ASN A 300 3.19 13.97 -1.72
C ASN A 300 3.55 15.17 -0.82
N VAL A 301 4.59 15.00 0.01
CA VAL A 301 4.95 15.97 1.06
C VAL A 301 5.41 17.31 0.47
N ILE A 302 6.01 17.32 -0.72
CA ILE A 302 6.44 18.57 -1.38
C ILE A 302 5.21 19.39 -1.80
N VAL A 303 4.19 18.71 -2.31
CA VAL A 303 2.94 19.39 -2.71
C VAL A 303 2.17 19.86 -1.49
N SER A 304 2.06 19.05 -0.43
CA SER A 304 1.40 19.46 0.81
C SER A 304 2.02 20.73 1.38
N LYS A 305 3.36 20.83 1.42
CA LYS A 305 4.07 22.05 1.84
C LYS A 305 3.91 23.22 0.89
N ALA A 306 3.75 22.96 -0.41
CA ALA A 306 3.49 24.01 -1.39
C ALA A 306 2.08 24.59 -1.22
N LEU A 307 1.08 23.75 -0.92
CA LEU A 307 -0.29 24.18 -0.64
C LEU A 307 -0.42 24.99 0.65
N GLU A 308 0.43 24.75 1.64
CA GLU A 308 0.46 25.57 2.86
C GLU A 308 0.72 27.05 2.53
N LYS A 309 1.63 27.32 1.58
CA LYS A 309 1.90 28.68 1.07
C LYS A 309 0.72 29.26 0.29
N VAL A 310 0.11 28.45 -0.59
CA VAL A 310 -1.11 28.84 -1.33
C VAL A 310 -2.22 29.27 -0.37
N LYS A 311 -2.41 28.53 0.73
CA LYS A 311 -3.38 28.86 1.77
C LYS A 311 -3.06 30.16 2.49
N GLU A 312 -1.78 30.46 2.74
CA GLU A 312 -1.36 31.75 3.31
C GLU A 312 -1.66 32.92 2.36
N ASP A 313 -1.44 32.75 1.05
CA ASP A 313 -1.71 33.79 0.06
C ASP A 313 -3.22 34.05 -0.09
N ILE A 314 -4.04 33.00 -0.09
CA ILE A 314 -5.51 33.13 -0.09
C ILE A 314 -6.00 33.86 1.17
N LYS A 315 -5.42 33.59 2.34
CA LYS A 315 -5.73 34.31 3.58
C LYS A 315 -5.40 35.81 3.49
N ARG A 316 -4.46 36.20 2.63
CA ARG A 316 -4.10 37.61 2.36
C ARG A 316 -4.99 38.26 1.29
N GLY A 317 -5.94 37.52 0.72
CA GLY A 317 -6.89 38.03 -0.27
C GLY A 317 -6.53 37.74 -1.72
N SER A 318 -5.47 36.95 -1.99
CA SER A 318 -5.23 36.42 -3.33
C SER A 318 -6.30 35.40 -3.71
N GLY A 319 -6.55 35.26 -5.02
CA GLY A 319 -7.37 34.17 -5.53
C GLY A 319 -6.70 32.80 -5.38
N LEU A 320 -7.39 31.72 -5.73
CA LEU A 320 -6.82 30.36 -5.72
C LEU A 320 -5.93 30.12 -6.93
N ALA A 321 -6.32 30.62 -8.11
CA ALA A 321 -5.65 30.29 -9.37
C ALA A 321 -4.17 30.73 -9.41
N GLU A 322 -3.89 31.99 -9.04
CA GLU A 322 -2.55 32.59 -9.15
C GLU A 322 -1.51 31.91 -8.23
N PRO A 323 -1.75 31.72 -6.91
CA PRO A 323 -0.79 31.03 -6.04
C PRO A 323 -0.59 29.56 -6.46
N LEU A 324 -1.64 28.90 -6.99
CA LEU A 324 -1.56 27.53 -7.47
C LEU A 324 -0.75 27.40 -8.76
N GLU A 325 -0.78 28.42 -9.61
CA GLU A 325 0.11 28.50 -10.77
C GLU A 325 1.56 28.72 -10.34
N GLY A 326 1.79 29.61 -9.37
CA GLY A 326 3.12 29.94 -8.84
C GLY A 326 3.91 28.76 -8.30
N ILE A 327 3.26 27.71 -7.81
CA ILE A 327 3.95 26.49 -7.34
C ILE A 327 4.44 25.58 -8.50
N GLY A 328 3.90 25.71 -9.72
CA GLY A 328 4.39 25.00 -10.91
C GLY A 328 4.26 23.47 -10.90
N ILE A 329 3.42 22.91 -10.02
CA ILE A 329 3.23 21.46 -9.88
C ILE A 329 2.07 20.95 -10.73
N PHE A 330 0.98 21.69 -10.75
CA PHE A 330 -0.24 21.31 -11.45
C PHE A 330 -0.09 21.53 -12.96
N PRO A 331 -0.72 20.69 -13.80
CA PRO A 331 -0.75 20.95 -15.23
C PRO A 331 -1.60 22.20 -15.55
N LEU A 332 -1.24 22.91 -16.62
CA LEU A 332 -1.82 24.22 -16.99
C LEU A 332 -3.36 24.25 -17.00
N MET A 333 -3.99 23.17 -17.47
CA MET A 333 -5.44 23.07 -17.51
C MET A 333 -6.10 23.13 -16.13
N VAL A 334 -5.45 22.65 -15.06
CA VAL A 334 -5.97 22.79 -13.70
C VAL A 334 -6.07 24.27 -13.34
N ASN A 335 -5.00 25.03 -13.57
CA ASN A 335 -4.93 26.45 -13.24
C ASN A 335 -5.97 27.25 -14.03
N HIS A 336 -6.07 27.01 -15.36
CA HIS A 336 -7.06 27.69 -16.20
C HIS A 336 -8.49 27.41 -15.77
N MET A 337 -8.81 26.15 -15.49
CA MET A 337 -10.15 25.78 -15.06
C MET A 337 -10.47 26.39 -13.69
N ILE A 338 -9.52 26.40 -12.76
CA ILE A 338 -9.71 27.06 -11.46
C ILE A 338 -9.92 28.57 -11.64
N SER A 339 -9.15 29.25 -12.49
CA SER A 339 -9.37 30.67 -12.81
C SER A 339 -10.79 30.92 -13.32
N ILE A 340 -11.25 30.12 -14.28
CA ILE A 340 -12.61 30.22 -14.83
C ILE A 340 -13.68 29.96 -13.75
N GLY A 341 -13.47 28.94 -12.92
CA GLY A 341 -14.40 28.61 -11.84
C GLY A 341 -14.44 29.66 -10.73
N GLU A 342 -13.32 30.30 -10.46
CA GLU A 342 -13.18 31.39 -9.50
C GLU A 342 -13.87 32.66 -10.01
N GLU A 343 -13.62 33.07 -11.26
CA GLU A 343 -14.28 34.22 -11.89
C GLU A 343 -15.80 34.01 -12.03
N ALA A 344 -16.23 32.80 -12.36
CA ALA A 344 -17.64 32.44 -12.51
C ALA A 344 -18.34 32.09 -11.18
N GLY A 345 -17.63 32.08 -10.05
CA GLY A 345 -18.20 31.69 -8.75
C GLY A 345 -18.70 30.23 -8.68
N SER A 346 -18.18 29.34 -9.52
CA SER A 346 -18.62 27.95 -9.69
C SER A 346 -17.48 26.94 -9.51
N LEU A 347 -16.52 27.29 -8.65
CA LEU A 347 -15.30 26.54 -8.40
C LEU A 347 -15.56 25.08 -8.03
N ASP A 348 -16.58 24.82 -7.20
CA ASP A 348 -17.01 23.49 -6.77
C ASP A 348 -17.33 22.56 -7.95
N SER A 349 -18.09 23.04 -8.93
CA SER A 349 -18.46 22.27 -10.12
C SER A 349 -17.30 22.10 -11.11
N ILE A 350 -16.44 23.11 -11.22
CA ILE A 350 -15.34 23.11 -12.17
C ILE A 350 -14.22 22.18 -11.73
N VAL A 351 -13.85 22.17 -10.45
CA VAL A 351 -12.82 21.24 -9.96
C VAL A 351 -13.29 19.77 -10.04
N GLU A 352 -14.60 19.49 -9.96
CA GLU A 352 -15.09 18.13 -10.21
C GLU A 352 -14.91 17.68 -11.65
N LYS A 353 -15.18 18.55 -12.62
CA LYS A 353 -14.91 18.25 -14.04
C LYS A 353 -13.42 18.03 -14.29
N VAL A 354 -12.57 18.85 -13.66
CA VAL A 354 -11.11 18.66 -13.71
C VAL A 354 -10.72 17.30 -13.11
N ALA A 355 -11.34 16.91 -11.99
CA ALA A 355 -11.09 15.62 -11.36
C ALA A 355 -11.49 14.44 -12.26
N ASP A 356 -12.68 14.47 -12.86
CA ASP A 356 -13.14 13.43 -13.80
C ASP A 356 -12.21 13.33 -15.01
N PHE A 357 -11.82 14.47 -15.60
CA PHE A 357 -10.86 14.50 -16.71
C PHE A 357 -9.51 13.85 -16.35
N TYR A 358 -8.93 14.19 -15.20
CA TYR A 358 -7.65 13.61 -14.79
C TYR A 358 -7.74 12.16 -14.34
N ASP A 359 -8.89 11.72 -13.81
CA ASP A 359 -9.15 10.30 -13.54
C ASP A 359 -9.13 9.48 -14.83
N ASP A 360 -9.77 9.98 -15.89
CA ASP A 360 -9.77 9.32 -17.21
C ASP A 360 -8.35 9.31 -17.83
N GLU A 361 -7.64 10.43 -17.75
CA GLU A 361 -6.24 10.53 -18.21
C GLU A 361 -5.30 9.61 -17.44
N LEU A 362 -5.49 9.47 -16.12
CA LEU A 362 -4.74 8.52 -15.30
C LEU A 362 -5.07 7.10 -15.69
N ASP A 363 -6.34 6.81 -15.91
CA ASP A 363 -6.81 5.49 -16.31
C ASP A 363 -6.21 5.06 -17.65
N ALA A 364 -6.15 5.96 -18.63
CA ALA A 364 -5.49 5.73 -19.91
C ALA A 364 -3.96 5.60 -19.75
N SER A 365 -3.35 6.46 -18.93
CA SER A 365 -1.90 6.46 -18.71
C SER A 365 -1.42 5.18 -18.01
N ILE A 366 -2.15 4.69 -17.01
CA ILE A 366 -1.86 3.43 -16.31
C ILE A 366 -1.93 2.27 -17.29
N SER A 367 -3.00 2.17 -18.09
CA SER A 367 -3.14 1.10 -19.09
C SER A 367 -1.99 1.12 -20.10
N LYS A 368 -1.62 2.29 -20.62
CA LYS A 368 -0.51 2.44 -21.55
C LYS A 368 0.84 2.02 -20.96
N MET A 369 1.13 2.40 -19.71
CA MET A 369 2.37 1.98 -19.03
C MET A 369 2.46 0.46 -18.92
N VAL A 370 1.32 -0.19 -18.65
CA VAL A 370 1.25 -1.64 -18.45
C VAL A 370 1.46 -2.37 -19.78
N THR A 371 0.81 -1.91 -20.85
CA THR A 371 1.03 -2.46 -22.20
C THR A 371 2.46 -2.25 -22.69
N MET A 372 3.11 -1.12 -22.36
CA MET A 372 4.50 -0.87 -22.75
C MET A 372 5.53 -1.68 -21.94
N LEU A 373 5.18 -2.09 -20.71
CA LEU A 373 6.06 -2.92 -19.89
C LEU A 373 6.28 -4.31 -20.49
N GLU A 374 5.29 -4.87 -21.18
CA GLU A 374 5.37 -6.22 -21.74
C GLU A 374 6.46 -6.38 -22.82
N PRO A 375 6.49 -5.57 -23.90
CA PRO A 375 7.58 -5.64 -24.88
C PRO A 375 8.96 -5.40 -24.26
N LEU A 376 9.06 -4.47 -23.31
CA LEU A 376 10.32 -4.20 -22.61
C LEU A 376 10.82 -5.45 -21.86
N MET A 377 9.92 -6.13 -21.14
CA MET A 377 10.24 -7.37 -20.43
C MET A 377 10.70 -8.47 -21.40
N ILE A 378 10.02 -8.65 -22.52
CA ILE A 378 10.39 -9.65 -23.54
C ILE A 378 11.79 -9.34 -24.10
N VAL A 379 12.08 -8.08 -24.44
CA VAL A 379 13.40 -7.68 -24.94
C VAL A 379 14.48 -7.95 -23.90
N VAL A 380 14.23 -7.62 -22.63
CA VAL A 380 15.18 -7.85 -21.54
C VAL A 380 15.44 -9.35 -21.36
N ILE A 381 14.40 -10.19 -21.35
CA ILE A 381 14.54 -11.65 -21.25
C ILE A 381 15.28 -12.22 -22.47
N ALA A 382 14.92 -11.79 -23.68
CA ALA A 382 15.57 -12.22 -24.90
C ALA A 382 17.05 -11.86 -24.93
N LEU A 383 17.42 -10.65 -24.50
CA LEU A 383 18.82 -10.23 -24.37
C LEU A 383 19.58 -11.06 -23.33
N MET A 384 18.96 -11.34 -22.17
CA MET A 384 19.58 -12.16 -21.14
C MET A 384 19.79 -13.61 -21.62
N VAL A 385 18.74 -14.28 -22.10
CA VAL A 385 18.81 -15.67 -22.57
C VAL A 385 19.68 -15.78 -23.81
N GLY A 386 19.50 -14.89 -24.78
CA GLY A 386 20.33 -14.84 -25.99
C GLY A 386 21.81 -14.60 -25.66
N GLY A 387 22.10 -13.70 -24.71
CA GLY A 387 23.45 -13.48 -24.21
C GLY A 387 24.07 -14.73 -23.59
N ILE A 388 23.30 -15.49 -22.80
CA ILE A 388 23.75 -16.79 -22.24
C ILE A 388 24.07 -17.77 -23.37
N VAL A 389 23.17 -17.94 -24.34
CA VAL A 389 23.34 -18.87 -25.45
C VAL A 389 24.56 -18.51 -26.31
N ILE A 390 24.73 -17.23 -26.65
CA ILE A 390 25.91 -16.77 -27.41
C ILE A 390 27.20 -17.03 -26.62
N ALA A 391 27.22 -16.73 -25.32
CA ALA A 391 28.37 -16.98 -24.46
C ALA A 391 28.72 -18.47 -24.36
N MET A 392 27.75 -19.37 -24.51
CA MET A 392 27.97 -20.81 -24.60
C MET A 392 28.50 -21.22 -25.98
N ILE A 393 27.98 -20.70 -27.09
CA ILE A 393 28.41 -21.13 -28.42
C ILE A 393 29.81 -20.61 -28.80
N LEU A 394 30.22 -19.43 -28.33
CA LEU A 394 31.51 -18.82 -28.68
C LEU A 394 32.75 -19.73 -28.50
N PRO A 395 32.93 -20.45 -27.38
CA PRO A 395 33.99 -21.45 -27.20
C PRO A 395 34.10 -22.48 -28.34
N VAL A 396 32.96 -22.92 -28.90
CA VAL A 396 32.91 -23.88 -30.02
C VAL A 396 33.58 -23.30 -31.26
N PHE A 397 33.28 -22.04 -31.59
CA PHE A 397 33.88 -21.37 -32.74
C PHE A 397 35.37 -21.07 -32.55
N SER A 398 35.79 -20.70 -31.33
CA SER A 398 37.22 -20.49 -31.06
C SER A 398 38.04 -21.76 -31.21
N MET A 399 37.46 -22.91 -30.87
CA MET A 399 38.10 -24.21 -31.06
C MET A 399 38.25 -24.56 -32.55
N TYR A 400 37.22 -24.31 -33.35
CA TYR A 400 37.26 -24.55 -34.80
C TYR A 400 38.33 -23.69 -35.51
N LYS A 401 38.55 -22.47 -35.04
CA LYS A 401 39.61 -21.58 -35.56
C LYS A 401 41.01 -21.98 -35.13
N GLY A 402 41.18 -22.66 -33.99
CA GLY A 402 42.49 -23.16 -33.51
C GLY A 402 42.90 -24.53 -34.06
N LEU A 403 42.00 -25.21 -34.77
CA LEU A 403 42.24 -26.48 -35.50
C LEU A 403 42.71 -26.27 -36.95
N ARG A 404 42.86 -25.02 -37.38
CA ARG A 404 43.58 -24.60 -38.58
C ARG A 404 44.84 -23.88 -38.14
#